data_AF-A0A936I4H3-F1
#
_entry.id   AF-A0A936I4H3-F1
#
_cell.length_a   1.000
_cell.length_b   1.000
_cell.length_c   1.000
_cell.angle_alpha   90.00
_cell.angle_beta   90.00
_cell.angle_gamma   90.00
#
_symmetry.space_group_name_H-M   'P 1'
#
loop_
_entity.id
_entity.type
_entity.pdbx_description
1 polymer ?
#
loop_
_entity_poly.entity_id
_entity_poly.type
_entity_poly.pdbx_seq_one_letter_code
_entity_poly.pdbx_strand_id
1 'polypeptide(L)'
;MGQNPDSKRIDHWYFGYGAGLDFSSGTAVADTNGAMHVWKGNTTMSDKEGNLLFYSDGRHVWNAQHDSMPNGDIWGIPPGVFPTDCAISIPKPGDDNIYYIFTSDGTKMSQQNGLQYHIVDMSLQGGLGDVVQKNIPLHSPVTEQLCAVRHGNNCDYWLITHEKHTANYLAFHISGLGVDPIPVVSTNGVSNLPWAQNSAEYTGAIILKAATQGDKLASITNRRWQNTGLSDQVQLSSFDTQTGSVSNSFIIELDSTFSGSCFSPNGQIFYVEHGSYTVELDQFDVSQFDSVAVNNSRFNLRTSSVRTFATDLACANDGKIYGTQPWGYVLNIDSIPVINQPDVWGTGCMIEEWAVGLNGRFSQFAIPETVFDFSAPSAPDHCWAEIAMLPDLAELRLCVDGDLLFLDLGGGRIYETLQASIVDACGRRFCSERIIPTATTRTSFSITGLSPGLYLLRLSGASGYHTSRSFVKPQ
;
A
#
# COMPACT_ATOMS: atom_id res chain seq x y z
N MET A 1 -21.52 -13.35 -3.17
CA MET A 1 -20.87 -12.16 -2.58
C MET A 1 -19.95 -11.62 -3.66
N GLY A 2 -20.11 -10.36 -4.06
CA GLY A 2 -19.24 -9.78 -5.09
C GLY A 2 -17.82 -9.65 -4.55
N GLN A 3 -16.81 -10.02 -5.36
CA GLN A 3 -15.42 -9.74 -5.04
C GLN A 3 -15.21 -8.22 -4.95
N ASN A 4 -14.28 -7.79 -4.10
CA ASN A 4 -13.83 -6.40 -4.06
C ASN A 4 -13.35 -6.00 -5.46
N PRO A 5 -13.95 -5.02 -6.15
CA PRO A 5 -13.51 -4.61 -7.49
C PRO A 5 -12.05 -4.16 -7.51
N ASP A 6 -11.54 -3.62 -6.39
CA ASP A 6 -10.13 -3.25 -6.29
C ASP A 6 -9.18 -4.46 -6.29
N SER A 7 -9.65 -5.68 -5.99
CA SER A 7 -8.82 -6.90 -6.10
C SER A 7 -8.38 -7.20 -7.53
N LYS A 8 -9.13 -6.70 -8.53
CA LYS A 8 -8.82 -6.89 -9.95
C LYS A 8 -7.74 -5.96 -10.49
N ARG A 9 -7.41 -4.93 -9.74
CA ARG A 9 -6.37 -3.96 -10.13
C ARG A 9 -4.97 -4.59 -10.23
N ILE A 10 -4.82 -5.80 -9.72
CA ILE A 10 -3.59 -6.59 -9.76
C ILE A 10 -3.74 -7.86 -10.61
N ASP A 11 -4.73 -7.94 -11.51
CA ASP A 11 -4.94 -9.11 -12.38
C ASP A 11 -3.79 -9.32 -13.37
N HIS A 12 -3.01 -8.28 -13.65
CA HIS A 12 -1.82 -8.35 -14.48
C HIS A 12 -0.59 -8.01 -13.67
N TRP A 13 0.44 -8.86 -13.75
CA TRP A 13 1.75 -8.63 -13.16
C TRP A 13 2.78 -8.63 -14.27
N TYR A 14 3.61 -7.59 -14.36
CA TYR A 14 4.81 -7.59 -15.20
C TYR A 14 6.06 -7.38 -14.34
N PHE A 15 7.09 -8.19 -14.58
CA PHE A 15 8.31 -8.19 -13.79
C PHE A 15 9.50 -8.76 -14.56
N GLY A 16 10.70 -8.58 -14.02
CA GLY A 16 11.91 -9.20 -14.54
C GLY A 16 12.20 -8.82 -15.99
N TYR A 17 12.49 -9.81 -16.83
CA TYR A 17 12.86 -9.63 -18.24
C TYR A 17 11.77 -10.13 -19.16
N GLY A 18 10.83 -9.22 -19.46
CA GLY A 18 9.67 -9.45 -20.33
C GLY A 18 8.72 -10.53 -19.83
N ALA A 19 8.76 -10.87 -18.53
CA ALA A 19 7.87 -11.83 -17.91
C ALA A 19 6.62 -11.13 -17.38
N GLY A 20 5.52 -11.87 -17.37
CA GLY A 20 4.32 -11.47 -16.67
C GLY A 20 3.41 -12.65 -16.33
N LEU A 21 2.42 -12.36 -15.50
CA LEU A 21 1.32 -13.27 -15.16
C LEU A 21 0.00 -12.53 -15.35
N ASP A 22 -0.96 -13.22 -15.97
CA ASP A 22 -2.34 -12.79 -16.14
C ASP A 22 -3.25 -13.72 -15.32
N PHE A 23 -4.01 -13.14 -14.42
CA PHE A 23 -4.94 -13.80 -13.53
C PHE A 23 -6.41 -13.61 -13.91
N SER A 24 -6.71 -12.94 -15.03
CA SER A 24 -8.07 -12.65 -15.51
C SER A 24 -8.92 -13.92 -15.72
N SER A 25 -8.26 -15.06 -15.96
CA SER A 25 -8.91 -16.38 -16.07
C SER A 25 -9.27 -17.03 -14.73
N GLY A 26 -8.88 -16.43 -13.61
CA GLY A 26 -9.00 -16.97 -12.24
C GLY A 26 -7.83 -17.85 -11.79
N THR A 27 -6.82 -18.04 -12.65
CA THR A 27 -5.56 -18.73 -12.35
C THR A 27 -4.42 -18.04 -13.08
N ALA A 28 -3.20 -18.11 -12.54
CA ALA A 28 -2.02 -17.56 -13.21
C ALA A 28 -1.77 -18.20 -14.59
N VAL A 29 -1.75 -17.35 -15.61
CA VAL A 29 -1.33 -17.69 -16.98
C VAL A 29 -0.13 -16.82 -17.32
N ALA A 30 0.92 -17.42 -17.88
CA ALA A 30 2.10 -16.65 -18.25
C ALA A 30 1.80 -15.68 -19.39
N ASP A 31 2.20 -14.42 -19.20
CA ASP A 31 2.23 -13.40 -20.23
C ASP A 31 3.68 -13.10 -20.63
N THR A 32 3.93 -12.99 -21.93
CA THR A 32 5.28 -12.92 -22.52
C THR A 32 5.53 -11.69 -23.39
N ASN A 33 4.54 -10.79 -23.43
CA ASN A 33 4.55 -9.55 -24.22
C ASN A 33 5.10 -8.34 -23.44
N GLY A 34 5.39 -8.48 -22.14
CA GLY A 34 5.87 -7.39 -21.30
C GLY A 34 7.13 -6.74 -21.87
N ALA A 35 7.15 -5.41 -21.94
CA ALA A 35 8.27 -4.65 -22.49
C ALA A 35 9.38 -4.35 -21.47
N MET A 36 9.15 -4.58 -20.18
CA MET A 36 10.11 -4.21 -19.13
C MET A 36 11.31 -5.15 -19.06
N HIS A 37 12.45 -4.59 -18.66
CA HIS A 37 13.67 -5.34 -18.35
C HIS A 37 14.32 -4.77 -17.09
N VAL A 38 13.96 -5.33 -15.93
CA VAL A 38 14.37 -4.77 -14.64
C VAL A 38 14.78 -5.85 -13.64
N TRP A 39 15.65 -5.48 -12.69
CA TRP A 39 16.05 -6.38 -11.61
C TRP A 39 15.04 -6.32 -10.45
N LYS A 40 14.61 -5.11 -10.07
CA LYS A 40 13.74 -4.79 -8.94
C LYS A 40 12.89 -3.55 -9.24
N GLY A 41 11.99 -3.17 -8.33
CA GLY A 41 11.29 -1.90 -8.40
C GLY A 41 10.32 -1.80 -9.57
N ASN A 42 9.39 -2.76 -9.64
CA ASN A 42 8.34 -2.76 -10.66
C ASN A 42 6.96 -2.58 -10.02
N THR A 43 6.01 -2.12 -10.83
CA THR A 43 4.60 -1.99 -10.44
C THR A 43 3.73 -2.18 -11.67
N THR A 44 2.54 -2.72 -11.48
CA THR A 44 1.51 -2.88 -12.53
C THR A 44 0.18 -2.40 -11.98
N MET A 45 -0.66 -1.82 -12.84
CA MET A 45 -1.97 -1.32 -12.47
C MET A 45 -3.00 -1.68 -13.55
N SER A 46 -4.11 -2.26 -13.09
CA SER A 46 -5.31 -2.53 -13.88
C SER A 46 -6.48 -1.69 -13.37
N ASP A 47 -7.53 -1.57 -14.18
CA ASP A 47 -8.79 -0.96 -13.74
C ASP A 47 -9.57 -1.89 -12.80
N LYS A 48 -10.77 -1.45 -12.38
CA LYS A 48 -11.65 -2.22 -11.49
C LYS A 48 -12.27 -3.45 -12.15
N GLU A 49 -12.24 -3.49 -13.49
CA GLU A 49 -12.72 -4.59 -14.30
C GLU A 49 -11.65 -5.67 -14.54
N GLY A 50 -10.38 -5.34 -14.29
CA GLY A 50 -9.22 -6.21 -14.46
C GLY A 50 -8.46 -5.96 -15.77
N ASN A 51 -8.77 -4.91 -16.51
CA ASN A 51 -8.04 -4.60 -17.74
C ASN A 51 -6.74 -3.86 -17.38
N LEU A 52 -5.62 -4.31 -17.95
CA LEU A 52 -4.34 -3.62 -17.84
C LEU A 52 -4.47 -2.14 -18.25
N LEU A 53 -3.97 -1.23 -17.41
CA LEU A 53 -3.85 0.20 -17.73
C LEU A 53 -2.41 0.54 -18.08
N PHE A 54 -1.49 0.20 -17.16
CA PHE A 54 -0.07 0.49 -17.31
C PHE A 54 0.79 -0.35 -16.37
N TYR A 55 2.10 -0.37 -16.65
CA TYR A 55 3.12 -0.90 -15.76
C TYR A 55 4.41 -0.09 -15.86
N SER A 56 5.25 -0.20 -14.84
CA SER A 56 6.51 0.52 -14.77
C SER A 56 7.60 -0.34 -14.15
N ASP A 57 8.84 -0.15 -14.61
CA ASP A 57 10.07 -0.62 -13.98
C ASP A 57 10.65 0.41 -13.00
N GLY A 58 9.81 1.35 -12.56
CA GLY A 58 10.19 2.46 -11.71
C GLY A 58 10.98 3.56 -12.44
N ARG A 59 11.23 3.42 -13.75
CA ARG A 59 11.94 4.39 -14.59
C ARG A 59 11.21 4.76 -15.87
N HIS A 60 10.58 3.80 -16.51
CA HIS A 60 9.77 3.94 -17.69
C HIS A 60 8.35 3.49 -17.38
N VAL A 61 7.37 4.10 -18.02
CA VAL A 61 5.96 3.70 -17.94
C VAL A 61 5.50 3.23 -19.31
N TRP A 62 4.92 2.04 -19.36
CA TRP A 62 4.32 1.47 -20.56
C TRP A 62 2.80 1.37 -20.38
N ASN A 63 2.06 1.58 -21.46
CA ASN A 63 0.61 1.45 -21.49
C ASN A 63 0.17 -0.01 -21.71
N ALA A 64 -1.14 -0.21 -21.79
CA ALA A 64 -1.78 -1.50 -22.03
C ALA A 64 -1.41 -2.18 -23.35
N GLN A 65 -0.85 -1.45 -24.32
CA GLN A 65 -0.35 -1.97 -25.60
C GLN A 65 1.14 -2.27 -25.57
N HIS A 66 1.77 -2.15 -24.40
CA HIS A 66 3.21 -2.30 -24.18
C HIS A 66 4.07 -1.23 -24.87
N ASP A 67 3.44 -0.15 -25.34
CA ASP A 67 4.13 1.02 -25.88
C ASP A 67 4.53 1.95 -24.73
N SER A 68 5.67 2.64 -24.86
CA SER A 68 6.06 3.65 -23.90
C SER A 68 5.04 4.79 -23.88
N MET A 69 4.56 5.15 -22.68
CA MET A 69 3.70 6.31 -22.51
C MET A 69 4.46 7.60 -22.88
N PRO A 70 3.78 8.62 -23.41
CA PRO A 70 4.37 9.94 -23.51
C PRO A 70 4.84 10.42 -22.13
N ASN A 71 5.97 11.12 -22.12
CA ASN A 71 6.66 11.56 -20.89
C ASN A 71 6.99 10.42 -19.88
N GLY A 72 6.86 9.15 -20.29
CA GLY A 72 6.96 7.97 -19.44
C GLY A 72 8.35 7.64 -18.91
N ASP A 73 9.41 8.31 -19.38
CA ASP A 73 10.74 8.25 -18.75
C ASP A 73 10.73 9.10 -17.47
N ILE A 74 10.25 8.50 -16.39
CA ILE A 74 9.96 9.17 -15.11
C ILE A 74 11.22 9.56 -14.33
N TRP A 75 12.39 8.97 -14.62
CA TRP A 75 13.66 9.40 -14.01
C TRP A 75 14.61 10.15 -14.96
N GLY A 76 14.42 10.06 -16.28
CA GLY A 76 15.31 10.75 -17.23
C GLY A 76 16.75 10.23 -17.22
N ILE A 77 16.98 9.03 -16.68
CA ILE A 77 18.30 8.46 -16.47
C ILE A 77 18.72 7.64 -17.71
N PRO A 78 20.00 7.59 -18.11
CA PRO A 78 20.44 6.79 -19.27
C PRO A 78 20.26 5.28 -19.08
N PRO A 79 20.02 4.49 -20.15
CA PRO A 79 19.89 3.02 -20.07
C PRO A 79 21.04 2.35 -19.30
N GLY A 80 20.74 1.36 -18.45
CA GLY A 80 21.74 0.59 -17.70
C GLY A 80 22.04 1.08 -16.27
N VAL A 81 21.52 2.24 -15.87
CA VAL A 81 21.44 2.65 -14.46
C VAL A 81 20.05 2.29 -13.94
N PHE A 82 20.01 1.56 -12.83
CA PHE A 82 18.79 1.15 -12.12
C PHE A 82 18.64 2.09 -10.92
N PRO A 83 17.83 3.16 -11.04
CA PRO A 83 17.86 4.26 -10.10
C PRO A 83 16.94 4.05 -8.89
N THR A 84 16.03 3.08 -8.97
CA THR A 84 15.11 2.69 -7.92
C THR A 84 15.12 1.17 -7.77
N ASP A 85 14.98 0.72 -6.54
CA ASP A 85 14.74 -0.68 -6.20
C ASP A 85 13.28 -0.92 -5.75
N CYS A 86 12.43 0.13 -5.74
CA CYS A 86 11.00 0.02 -5.43
C CYS A 86 10.10 0.95 -6.29
N ALA A 87 8.94 0.44 -6.67
CA ALA A 87 7.90 1.22 -7.32
C ALA A 87 6.53 0.71 -6.85
N ILE A 88 5.59 1.62 -6.60
CA ILE A 88 4.22 1.23 -6.24
C ILE A 88 3.23 2.20 -6.89
N SER A 89 2.19 1.66 -7.48
CA SER A 89 1.13 2.43 -8.12
C SER A 89 -0.11 2.45 -7.24
N ILE A 90 -0.72 3.62 -7.06
CA ILE A 90 -1.92 3.81 -6.24
C ILE A 90 -2.92 4.65 -7.04
N PRO A 91 -4.19 4.22 -7.20
CA PRO A 91 -5.21 5.06 -7.81
C PRO A 91 -5.51 6.27 -6.91
N LYS A 92 -5.76 7.44 -7.50
CA LYS A 92 -6.21 8.60 -6.75
C LYS A 92 -7.64 8.36 -6.26
N PRO A 93 -7.92 8.38 -4.95
CA PRO A 93 -9.29 8.26 -4.48
C PRO A 93 -10.21 9.32 -5.10
N GLY A 94 -11.42 8.93 -5.47
CA GLY A 94 -12.39 9.82 -6.11
C GLY A 94 -12.10 10.24 -7.55
N ASP A 95 -11.08 9.68 -8.20
CA ASP A 95 -10.80 9.90 -9.62
C ASP A 95 -10.28 8.62 -10.28
N ASP A 96 -11.14 7.95 -11.06
CA ASP A 96 -10.79 6.67 -11.70
C ASP A 96 -9.76 6.81 -12.84
N ASN A 97 -9.43 8.03 -13.27
CA ASN A 97 -8.47 8.28 -14.36
C ASN A 97 -7.07 8.65 -13.87
N ILE A 98 -6.91 9.08 -12.62
CA ILE A 98 -5.64 9.57 -12.10
C ILE A 98 -4.97 8.52 -11.21
N TYR A 99 -3.70 8.26 -11.47
CA TYR A 99 -2.90 7.29 -10.73
C TYR A 99 -1.57 7.91 -10.33
N TYR A 100 -1.09 7.54 -9.15
CA TYR A 100 0.22 7.90 -8.65
C TYR A 100 1.17 6.73 -8.82
N ILE A 101 2.38 6.99 -9.31
CA ILE A 101 3.51 6.06 -9.23
C ILE A 101 4.49 6.63 -8.21
N PHE A 102 4.71 5.93 -7.11
CA PHE A 102 5.71 6.29 -6.11
C PHE A 102 6.99 5.51 -6.35
N THR A 103 8.12 6.19 -6.22
CA THR A 103 9.47 5.61 -6.38
C THR A 103 10.39 6.22 -5.33
N SER A 104 11.23 5.42 -4.68
CA SER A 104 12.38 5.96 -3.94
C SER A 104 13.65 5.76 -4.75
N ASP A 105 14.59 6.69 -4.73
CA ASP A 105 15.90 6.37 -5.28
C ASP A 105 16.58 5.25 -4.47
N GLY A 106 17.21 4.33 -5.20
CA GLY A 106 17.94 3.20 -4.65
C GLY A 106 19.32 3.61 -4.14
N THR A 107 19.93 2.70 -3.42
CA THR A 107 21.27 2.83 -2.83
C THR A 107 22.35 3.26 -3.85
N LYS A 108 22.23 2.86 -5.12
CA LYS A 108 23.15 3.23 -6.22
C LYS A 108 23.11 4.71 -6.62
N MET A 109 22.07 5.44 -6.22
CA MET A 109 21.88 6.87 -6.46
C MET A 109 22.12 7.70 -5.20
N SER A 110 22.75 7.12 -4.17
CA SER A 110 23.02 7.71 -2.84
C SER A 110 21.79 8.03 -1.97
N GLN A 111 20.58 7.74 -2.48
CA GLN A 111 19.30 8.00 -1.81
C GLN A 111 19.04 9.49 -1.51
N GLN A 112 19.55 10.40 -2.35
CA GLN A 112 19.44 11.85 -2.17
C GLN A 112 18.12 12.43 -2.65
N ASN A 113 17.53 11.89 -3.71
CA ASN A 113 16.22 12.33 -4.20
C ASN A 113 15.08 11.82 -3.32
N GLY A 114 15.32 10.73 -2.57
CA GLY A 114 14.37 10.14 -1.65
C GLY A 114 13.12 9.63 -2.34
N LEU A 115 12.01 9.69 -1.61
CA LEU A 115 10.67 9.34 -2.07
C LEU A 115 10.12 10.45 -2.97
N GLN A 116 9.72 10.07 -4.16
CA GLN A 116 9.08 10.92 -5.15
C GLN A 116 7.83 10.25 -5.71
N TYR A 117 6.97 11.04 -6.34
CA TYR A 117 5.83 10.51 -7.08
C TYR A 117 5.66 11.17 -8.45
N HIS A 118 4.93 10.44 -9.29
CA HIS A 118 4.61 10.78 -10.67
C HIS A 118 3.10 10.59 -10.86
N ILE A 119 2.48 11.37 -11.74
CA ILE A 119 1.04 11.36 -11.98
C ILE A 119 0.78 10.87 -13.40
N VAL A 120 0.03 9.78 -13.51
CA VAL A 120 -0.49 9.22 -14.75
C VAL A 120 -1.96 9.64 -14.90
N ASP A 121 -2.33 10.13 -16.07
CA ASP A 121 -3.71 10.44 -16.44
C ASP A 121 -4.16 9.54 -17.59
N MET A 122 -5.03 8.57 -17.27
CA MET A 122 -5.58 7.59 -18.20
C MET A 122 -6.64 8.17 -19.14
N SER A 123 -7.13 9.38 -18.91
CA SER A 123 -8.08 10.05 -19.84
C SER A 123 -7.42 10.52 -21.14
N LEU A 124 -6.08 10.55 -21.18
CA LEU A 124 -5.28 11.01 -22.30
C LEU A 124 -4.97 9.87 -23.29
N GLN A 125 -4.44 10.25 -24.45
CA GLN A 125 -4.06 9.33 -25.54
C GLN A 125 -5.16 8.33 -25.95
N GLY A 126 -6.44 8.73 -25.85
CA GLY A 126 -7.56 7.86 -26.18
C GLY A 126 -7.76 6.68 -25.23
N GLY A 127 -7.38 6.83 -23.96
CA GLY A 127 -7.45 5.77 -22.95
C GLY A 127 -6.13 5.04 -22.71
N LEU A 128 -5.06 5.41 -23.44
CA LEU A 128 -3.75 4.77 -23.30
C LEU A 128 -2.82 5.48 -22.30
N GLY A 129 -3.27 6.60 -21.73
CA GLY A 129 -2.58 7.32 -20.67
C GLY A 129 -1.37 8.15 -21.10
N ASP A 130 -1.01 9.07 -20.22
CA ASP A 130 0.19 9.93 -20.31
C ASP A 130 0.70 10.22 -18.89
N VAL A 131 2.01 10.40 -18.73
CA VAL A 131 2.58 10.90 -17.48
C VAL A 131 2.55 12.42 -17.48
N VAL A 132 1.56 13.01 -16.80
CA VAL A 132 1.32 14.46 -16.82
C VAL A 132 2.24 15.24 -15.88
N GLN A 133 2.73 14.62 -14.80
CA GLN A 133 3.72 15.20 -13.89
C GLN A 133 4.68 14.11 -13.40
N LYS A 134 5.96 14.44 -13.22
CA LYS A 134 6.99 13.50 -12.79
C LYS A 134 8.03 14.16 -11.89
N ASN A 135 8.72 13.35 -11.09
CA ASN A 135 9.76 13.76 -10.14
C ASN A 135 9.26 14.78 -9.12
N ILE A 136 8.06 14.57 -8.57
CA ILE A 136 7.53 15.42 -7.51
C ILE A 136 8.13 14.92 -6.18
N PRO A 137 8.98 15.70 -5.48
CA PRO A 137 9.58 15.26 -4.23
C PRO A 137 8.54 15.16 -3.13
N LEU A 138 8.64 14.10 -2.32
CA LEU A 138 7.77 13.88 -1.16
C LEU A 138 8.57 13.90 0.15
N HIS A 139 9.62 13.08 0.27
CA HIS A 139 10.48 13.07 1.47
C HIS A 139 11.87 12.52 1.16
N SER A 140 12.90 13.08 1.79
CA SER A 140 14.28 12.60 1.66
C SER A 140 15.07 12.85 2.94
N PRO A 141 15.97 11.92 3.35
CA PRO A 141 16.25 10.64 2.71
C PRO A 141 15.35 9.51 3.23
N VAL A 142 15.01 8.57 2.36
CA VAL A 142 14.28 7.33 2.71
C VAL A 142 15.06 6.10 2.24
N THR A 143 14.61 4.92 2.65
CA THR A 143 15.11 3.65 2.10
C THR A 143 14.26 3.14 0.95
N GLU A 144 14.68 2.02 0.38
CA GLU A 144 13.95 1.28 -0.67
C GLU A 144 12.68 0.61 -0.14
N GLN A 145 12.45 0.62 1.18
CA GLN A 145 11.25 0.08 1.80
C GLN A 145 10.03 0.94 1.48
N LEU A 146 9.09 0.36 0.74
CA LEU A 146 7.86 1.02 0.34
C LEU A 146 6.74 0.00 0.27
N CYS A 147 5.62 0.28 0.94
CA CYS A 147 4.38 -0.47 0.76
C CYS A 147 3.19 0.49 0.84
N ALA A 148 2.00 -0.01 0.54
CA ALA A 148 0.78 0.75 0.73
C ALA A 148 -0.31 -0.10 1.36
N VAL A 149 -1.18 0.56 2.09
CA VAL A 149 -2.26 -0.04 2.88
C VAL A 149 -3.53 0.76 2.66
N ARG A 150 -4.68 0.09 2.56
CA ARG A 150 -5.98 0.78 2.53
C ARG A 150 -6.20 1.51 3.87
N HIS A 151 -6.59 2.77 3.82
CA HIS A 151 -7.00 3.50 5.01
C HIS A 151 -8.25 2.84 5.62
N GLY A 152 -8.41 2.89 6.95
CA GLY A 152 -9.56 2.33 7.66
C GLY A 152 -10.93 2.93 7.29
N ASN A 153 -10.96 3.91 6.39
CA ASN A 153 -12.18 4.48 5.82
C ASN A 153 -12.62 3.74 4.54
N ASN A 154 -11.84 2.74 4.09
CA ASN A 154 -12.05 1.95 2.88
C ASN A 154 -12.17 2.78 1.59
N CYS A 155 -11.52 3.94 1.52
CA CYS A 155 -11.51 4.81 0.35
C CYS A 155 -10.08 5.25 0.04
N ASP A 156 -9.41 5.77 1.06
CA ASP A 156 -8.09 6.37 0.94
C ASP A 156 -6.99 5.32 1.14
N TYR A 157 -5.73 5.74 1.00
CA TYR A 157 -4.57 4.88 1.17
C TYR A 157 -3.55 5.53 2.11
N TRP A 158 -2.80 4.67 2.79
CA TRP A 158 -1.53 5.01 3.40
C TRP A 158 -0.41 4.50 2.50
N LEU A 159 0.52 5.38 2.14
CA LEU A 159 1.83 4.99 1.61
C LEU A 159 2.83 4.99 2.76
N ILE A 160 3.52 3.87 2.97
CA ILE A 160 4.40 3.68 4.12
C ILE A 160 5.81 3.44 3.63
N THR A 161 6.76 4.18 4.19
CA THR A 161 8.20 4.00 3.95
C THR A 161 8.97 4.06 5.26
N HIS A 162 10.27 3.76 5.19
CA HIS A 162 11.17 3.86 6.32
C HIS A 162 12.25 4.92 6.03
N GLU A 163 12.37 5.88 6.94
CA GLU A 163 13.34 6.95 6.83
C GLU A 163 14.77 6.41 6.96
N LYS A 164 15.71 7.00 6.22
CA LYS A 164 17.10 6.55 6.18
C LYS A 164 17.85 6.98 7.44
N HIS A 165 18.61 6.05 8.00
CA HIS A 165 19.42 6.15 9.22
C HIS A 165 18.65 6.43 10.52
N THR A 166 17.33 6.31 10.54
CA THR A 166 16.50 6.50 11.74
C THR A 166 15.70 5.24 12.03
N ALA A 167 14.90 5.24 13.09
CA ALA A 167 13.95 4.17 13.41
C ALA A 167 12.52 4.57 13.00
N ASN A 168 12.38 5.51 12.07
CA ASN A 168 11.09 6.12 11.76
C ASN A 168 10.43 5.44 10.57
N TYR A 169 9.20 4.99 10.78
CA TYR A 169 8.24 4.80 9.70
C TYR A 169 7.55 6.13 9.39
N LEU A 170 7.36 6.41 8.11
CA LEU A 170 6.62 7.56 7.59
C LEU A 170 5.40 7.04 6.84
N ALA A 171 4.20 7.41 7.28
CA ALA A 171 2.95 7.08 6.62
C ALA A 171 2.31 8.34 6.01
N PHE A 172 2.24 8.40 4.68
CA PHE A 172 1.64 9.50 3.94
C PHE A 172 0.20 9.16 3.57
N HIS A 173 -0.72 10.08 3.85
CA HIS A 173 -2.13 9.90 3.51
C HIS A 173 -2.38 10.26 2.04
N ILE A 174 -3.11 9.42 1.32
CA ILE A 174 -3.49 9.66 -0.07
C ILE A 174 -5.02 9.62 -0.15
N SER A 175 -5.62 10.78 -0.42
CA SER A 175 -7.07 10.96 -0.46
C SER A 175 -7.55 11.56 -1.78
N GLY A 176 -8.84 11.89 -1.88
CA GLY A 176 -9.38 12.62 -3.02
C GLY A 176 -8.79 14.00 -3.25
N LEU A 177 -8.14 14.59 -2.24
CA LEU A 177 -7.38 15.84 -2.35
C LEU A 177 -5.96 15.62 -2.92
N GLY A 178 -5.49 14.37 -3.00
CA GLY A 178 -4.16 13.98 -3.45
C GLY A 178 -3.29 13.46 -2.32
N VAL A 179 -1.96 13.55 -2.50
CA VAL A 179 -0.96 13.10 -1.52
C VAL A 179 -0.75 14.19 -0.47
N ASP A 180 -0.97 13.88 0.81
CA ASP A 180 -0.59 14.75 1.92
C ASP A 180 0.93 14.70 2.10
N PRO A 181 1.67 15.82 1.96
CA PRO A 181 3.12 15.82 2.11
C PRO A 181 3.58 15.71 3.57
N ILE A 182 2.69 15.77 4.56
CA ILE A 182 3.02 15.67 5.97
C ILE A 182 2.72 14.23 6.45
N PRO A 183 3.75 13.41 6.72
CA PRO A 183 3.52 12.03 7.15
C PRO A 183 3.17 11.96 8.64
N VAL A 184 2.46 10.90 9.00
CA VAL A 184 2.44 10.41 10.38
C VAL A 184 3.76 9.68 10.65
N VAL A 185 4.50 10.15 11.65
CA VAL A 185 5.83 9.62 11.99
C VAL A 185 5.74 8.70 13.20
N SER A 186 6.24 7.47 13.06
CA SER A 186 6.29 6.49 14.14
C SER A 186 7.71 5.98 14.37
N THR A 187 8.30 6.31 15.53
CA THR A 187 9.65 5.88 15.93
C THR A 187 9.61 4.50 16.60
N ASN A 188 9.17 3.49 15.86
CA ASN A 188 9.06 2.09 16.32
C ASN A 188 9.85 1.11 15.44
N GLY A 189 10.61 1.63 14.48
CA GLY A 189 11.43 0.87 13.56
C GLY A 189 12.74 0.36 14.15
N VAL A 190 13.50 -0.31 13.29
CA VAL A 190 14.88 -0.70 13.53
C VAL A 190 15.77 0.30 12.80
N SER A 191 16.73 0.92 13.49
CA SER A 191 17.65 1.84 12.80
C SER A 191 18.44 1.12 11.70
N ASN A 192 18.25 1.56 10.47
CA ASN A 192 18.95 1.10 9.27
C ASN A 192 20.31 1.82 9.17
N LEU A 193 21.28 1.39 9.98
CA LEU A 193 22.60 2.02 10.06
C LEU A 193 23.33 2.01 8.70
N PRO A 194 24.14 3.04 8.40
CA PRO A 194 25.00 3.03 7.22
C PRO A 194 26.02 1.89 7.28
N TRP A 195 26.36 1.34 6.11
CA TRP A 195 27.50 0.44 5.97
C TRP A 195 28.80 1.07 6.50
N ALA A 196 29.58 0.29 7.25
CA ALA A 196 30.79 0.74 7.96
C ALA A 196 31.69 1.70 7.16
N GLN A 197 31.96 2.87 7.77
CA GLN A 197 32.98 3.92 7.58
C GLN A 197 33.42 4.39 6.18
N ASN A 198 33.14 3.72 5.06
CA ASN A 198 33.62 4.15 3.73
C ASN A 198 32.59 4.08 2.58
N SER A 199 31.33 3.77 2.84
CA SER A 199 30.25 3.93 1.85
C SER A 199 28.95 4.35 2.53
N ALA A 200 28.74 5.67 2.66
CA ALA A 200 27.57 6.30 3.27
C ALA A 200 26.23 6.05 2.52
N GLU A 201 26.20 5.12 1.57
CA GLU A 201 25.20 5.02 0.53
C GLU A 201 24.29 3.79 0.66
N TYR A 202 24.73 2.73 1.35
CA TYR A 202 23.95 1.50 1.47
C TYR A 202 23.18 1.44 2.80
N THR A 203 21.86 1.59 2.72
CA THR A 203 20.93 1.15 3.77
C THR A 203 20.55 -0.30 3.46
N GLY A 204 20.85 -1.24 4.35
CA GLY A 204 20.46 -2.64 4.11
C GLY A 204 18.96 -2.91 4.26
N ALA A 205 18.11 -1.90 4.29
CA ALA A 205 16.66 -2.05 4.29
C ALA A 205 16.18 -2.56 2.92
N ILE A 206 15.53 -3.73 2.86
CA ILE A 206 15.26 -4.44 1.60
C ILE A 206 13.77 -4.47 1.26
N ILE A 207 12.92 -4.86 2.21
CA ILE A 207 11.50 -5.14 1.94
C ILE A 207 10.64 -4.56 3.06
N LEU A 208 9.51 -3.96 2.68
CA LEU A 208 8.42 -3.67 3.59
C LEU A 208 7.15 -4.31 3.02
N LYS A 209 6.53 -5.21 3.78
CA LYS A 209 5.26 -5.86 3.43
C LYS A 209 4.19 -5.45 4.42
N ALA A 210 2.98 -5.25 3.94
CA ALA A 210 1.81 -5.16 4.80
C ALA A 210 1.00 -6.45 4.74
N ALA A 211 0.34 -6.81 5.84
CA ALA A 211 -0.69 -7.84 5.80
C ALA A 211 -1.88 -7.35 4.95
N THR A 212 -2.62 -8.26 4.33
CA THR A 212 -3.78 -7.93 3.48
C THR A 212 -4.83 -7.08 4.20
N GLN A 213 -4.99 -7.27 5.52
CA GLN A 213 -5.89 -6.49 6.37
C GLN A 213 -5.36 -5.07 6.69
N GLY A 214 -4.11 -4.79 6.34
CA GLY A 214 -3.42 -3.54 6.65
C GLY A 214 -2.94 -3.40 8.09
N ASP A 215 -3.24 -4.34 8.99
CA ASP A 215 -3.04 -4.17 10.44
C ASP A 215 -1.64 -4.56 10.95
N LYS A 216 -0.79 -5.12 10.07
CA LYS A 216 0.57 -5.57 10.39
C LYS A 216 1.53 -5.18 9.28
N LEU A 217 2.77 -4.88 9.67
CA LEU A 217 3.89 -4.63 8.79
C LEU A 217 5.01 -5.62 9.08
N ALA A 218 5.74 -6.02 8.04
CA ALA A 218 6.99 -6.76 8.13
C ALA A 218 8.10 -5.99 7.40
N SER A 219 9.11 -5.59 8.16
CA SER A 219 10.27 -4.85 7.69
C SER A 219 11.50 -5.76 7.72
N ILE A 220 12.13 -5.96 6.57
CA ILE A 220 13.37 -6.75 6.45
C ILE A 220 14.54 -5.80 6.25
N THR A 221 15.48 -5.82 7.20
CA THR A 221 16.71 -5.05 7.18
C THR A 221 17.93 -5.96 7.25
N ASN A 222 18.72 -5.95 6.21
CA ASN A 222 20.04 -6.55 6.14
C ASN A 222 21.07 -5.69 6.89
N ARG A 223 21.73 -6.31 7.86
CA ARG A 223 22.77 -5.70 8.70
C ARG A 223 24.08 -6.47 8.64
N ARG A 224 24.04 -7.73 8.21
CA ARG A 224 25.18 -8.66 8.22
C ARG A 224 26.28 -8.25 7.28
N TRP A 225 25.91 -7.62 6.17
CA TRP A 225 26.91 -7.19 5.20
C TRP A 225 27.75 -6.01 5.71
N GLN A 226 27.32 -5.33 6.79
CA GLN A 226 28.02 -4.16 7.33
C GLN A 226 29.31 -4.48 8.11
N ASN A 227 29.76 -5.75 8.19
CA ASN A 227 30.88 -6.20 9.04
C ASN A 227 30.77 -5.73 10.51
N THR A 228 29.54 -5.42 10.97
CA THR A 228 29.25 -4.87 12.30
C THR A 228 29.08 -5.94 13.37
N GLY A 229 29.12 -7.23 12.99
CA GLY A 229 28.75 -8.33 13.88
C GLY A 229 27.24 -8.40 14.18
N LEU A 230 26.41 -7.60 13.48
CA LEU A 230 24.96 -7.61 13.60
C LEU A 230 24.36 -8.63 12.63
N SER A 231 23.32 -9.35 13.07
CA SER A 231 22.50 -10.20 12.20
C SER A 231 21.47 -9.36 11.44
N ASP A 232 21.10 -9.82 10.25
CA ASP A 232 19.93 -9.30 9.54
C ASP A 232 18.69 -9.40 10.46
N GLN A 233 17.67 -8.58 10.22
CA GLN A 233 16.50 -8.52 11.08
C GLN A 233 15.20 -8.50 10.26
N VAL A 234 14.25 -9.29 10.73
CA VAL A 234 12.84 -9.19 10.36
C VAL A 234 12.12 -8.57 11.55
N GLN A 235 11.65 -7.34 11.39
CA GLN A 235 10.80 -6.68 12.36
C GLN A 235 9.34 -6.85 11.95
N LEU A 236 8.50 -7.34 12.86
CA LEU A 236 7.06 -7.25 12.75
C LEU A 236 6.56 -6.08 13.58
N SER A 237 5.57 -5.35 13.06
CA SER A 237 4.94 -4.21 13.72
C SER A 237 3.43 -4.21 13.51
N SER A 238 2.68 -3.65 14.46
CA SER A 238 1.25 -3.35 14.26
C SER A 238 1.10 -2.02 13.53
N PHE A 239 0.09 -1.91 12.66
CA PHE A 239 -0.27 -0.68 11.96
C PHE A 239 -1.73 -0.32 12.21
N ASP A 240 -1.98 0.92 12.58
CA ASP A 240 -3.33 1.46 12.74
C ASP A 240 -3.76 2.13 11.44
N THR A 241 -4.63 1.46 10.68
CA THR A 241 -5.15 1.94 9.40
C THR A 241 -6.01 3.21 9.52
N GLN A 242 -6.48 3.57 10.72
CA GLN A 242 -7.26 4.78 10.97
C GLN A 242 -6.37 6.00 11.19
N THR A 243 -5.17 5.80 11.74
CA THR A 243 -4.28 6.91 12.16
C THR A 243 -2.96 6.94 11.42
N GLY A 244 -2.59 5.90 10.69
CA GLY A 244 -1.28 5.78 10.04
C GLY A 244 -0.13 5.45 11.02
N SER A 245 -0.45 5.13 12.27
CA SER A 245 0.57 4.92 13.31
C SER A 245 1.11 3.48 13.30
N VAL A 246 2.43 3.34 13.40
CA VAL A 246 3.11 2.06 13.63
C VAL A 246 3.40 1.89 15.11
N SER A 247 3.15 0.70 15.67
CA SER A 247 3.38 0.40 17.10
C SER A 247 3.72 -1.08 17.33
N ASN A 248 3.84 -1.49 18.59
CA ASN A 248 4.02 -2.90 19.02
C ASN A 248 5.01 -3.69 18.15
N SER A 249 6.24 -3.18 18.05
CA SER A 249 7.24 -3.72 17.13
C SER A 249 8.19 -4.69 17.84
N PHE A 250 8.45 -5.83 17.23
CA PHE A 250 9.35 -6.86 17.76
C PHE A 250 10.07 -7.60 16.63
N ILE A 251 11.13 -8.31 16.99
CA ILE A 251 12.00 -9.03 16.05
C ILE A 251 11.61 -10.51 16.02
N ILE A 252 11.60 -11.10 14.82
CA ILE A 252 11.65 -12.54 14.65
C ILE A 252 13.12 -12.96 14.59
N GLU A 253 13.51 -13.88 15.46
CA GLU A 253 14.89 -14.37 15.58
C GLU A 253 15.18 -15.43 14.52
N LEU A 254 16.09 -15.12 13.59
CA LEU A 254 16.53 -15.99 12.52
C LEU A 254 18.05 -15.83 12.31
N ASP A 255 18.77 -16.94 12.16
CA ASP A 255 20.25 -16.96 12.22
C ASP A 255 20.95 -16.73 10.86
N SER A 256 20.22 -16.22 9.86
CA SER A 256 20.74 -16.13 8.48
C SER A 256 20.21 -14.92 7.71
N THR A 257 20.66 -14.76 6.46
CA THR A 257 20.28 -13.63 5.61
C THR A 257 18.88 -13.78 5.03
N PHE A 258 18.12 -12.71 4.86
CA PHE A 258 16.74 -12.76 4.32
C PHE A 258 16.68 -12.34 2.86
N SER A 259 15.68 -12.84 2.12
CA SER A 259 15.36 -12.27 0.81
C SER A 259 13.89 -11.94 0.60
N GLY A 260 12.96 -12.90 0.74
CA GLY A 260 11.55 -12.69 0.41
C GLY A 260 10.62 -12.89 1.61
N SER A 261 9.50 -12.17 1.65
CA SER A 261 8.47 -12.39 2.66
C SER A 261 7.09 -11.98 2.17
N CYS A 262 6.06 -12.52 2.80
CA CYS A 262 4.69 -12.08 2.62
C CYS A 262 3.82 -12.59 3.79
N PHE A 263 2.68 -11.95 3.99
CA PHE A 263 1.62 -12.50 4.83
C PHE A 263 0.71 -13.39 3.98
N SER A 264 0.07 -14.37 4.60
CA SER A 264 -1.03 -15.11 4.00
C SER A 264 -2.22 -14.20 3.70
N PRO A 265 -3.09 -14.54 2.75
CA PRO A 265 -4.28 -13.76 2.41
C PRO A 265 -5.17 -13.42 3.61
N ASN A 266 -5.32 -14.34 4.58
CA ASN A 266 -6.08 -14.08 5.80
C ASN A 266 -5.31 -13.28 6.88
N GLY A 267 -4.03 -12.97 6.65
CA GLY A 267 -3.16 -12.21 7.55
C GLY A 267 -2.74 -12.94 8.84
N GLN A 268 -2.94 -14.25 8.94
CA GLN A 268 -2.66 -15.04 10.15
C GLN A 268 -1.33 -15.79 10.09
N ILE A 269 -0.75 -16.00 8.92
CA ILE A 269 0.54 -16.67 8.73
C ILE A 269 1.50 -15.69 8.06
N PHE A 270 2.71 -15.59 8.58
CA PHE A 270 3.80 -14.85 7.95
C PHE A 270 4.83 -15.83 7.38
N TYR A 271 5.15 -15.67 6.10
CA TYR A 271 6.15 -16.44 5.39
C TYR A 271 7.40 -15.61 5.22
N VAL A 272 8.57 -16.21 5.49
CA VAL A 272 9.86 -15.58 5.24
C VAL A 272 10.87 -16.57 4.71
N GLU A 273 11.51 -16.20 3.60
CA GLU A 273 12.69 -16.88 3.09
C GLU A 273 13.94 -16.32 3.75
N HIS A 274 14.79 -17.23 4.20
CA HIS A 274 16.09 -16.89 4.75
C HIS A 274 17.17 -17.91 4.36
N GLY A 275 18.44 -17.57 4.58
CA GLY A 275 19.57 -18.41 4.24
C GLY A 275 20.53 -17.79 3.22
N SER A 276 21.82 -18.14 3.34
CA SER A 276 22.87 -17.66 2.44
C SER A 276 23.34 -18.73 1.44
N TYR A 277 23.56 -19.96 1.92
CA TYR A 277 24.00 -21.10 1.11
C TYR A 277 22.94 -22.19 1.05
N THR A 278 22.34 -22.47 2.20
CA THR A 278 21.10 -23.22 2.33
C THR A 278 19.98 -22.21 2.51
N VAL A 279 18.94 -22.31 1.70
CA VAL A 279 17.76 -21.44 1.72
C VAL A 279 16.60 -22.18 2.36
N GLU A 280 15.96 -21.51 3.29
CA GLU A 280 14.88 -22.00 4.12
C GLU A 280 13.65 -21.12 3.93
N LEU A 281 12.47 -21.74 3.92
CA LEU A 281 11.21 -21.03 3.99
C LEU A 281 10.53 -21.40 5.30
N ASP A 282 10.24 -20.39 6.11
CA ASP A 282 9.63 -20.57 7.42
C ASP A 282 8.26 -19.89 7.47
N GLN A 283 7.35 -20.51 8.23
CA GLN A 283 6.07 -19.95 8.65
C GLN A 283 6.12 -19.51 10.11
N PHE A 284 5.41 -18.43 10.39
CA PHE A 284 5.13 -17.92 11.73
C PHE A 284 3.64 -17.66 11.88
N ASP A 285 3.04 -18.10 12.98
CA ASP A 285 1.66 -17.79 13.35
C ASP A 285 1.66 -16.38 13.93
N VAL A 286 0.99 -15.46 13.24
CA VAL A 286 0.84 -14.05 13.61
C VAL A 286 -0.60 -13.69 13.97
N SER A 287 -1.46 -14.70 14.19
CA SER A 287 -2.83 -14.50 14.68
C SER A 287 -2.85 -13.92 16.10
N GLN A 288 -1.92 -14.38 16.95
CA GLN A 288 -1.60 -13.76 18.23
C GLN A 288 -0.33 -12.92 18.06
N PHE A 289 -0.48 -11.61 17.89
CA PHE A 289 0.61 -10.70 17.59
C PHE A 289 1.43 -10.30 18.82
N ASP A 290 2.05 -11.31 19.44
CA ASP A 290 2.92 -11.24 20.61
C ASP A 290 4.29 -11.83 20.27
N SER A 291 5.37 -11.19 20.74
CA SER A 291 6.72 -11.56 20.33
C SER A 291 7.11 -12.99 20.72
N VAL A 292 6.67 -13.48 21.88
CA VAL A 292 7.00 -14.81 22.38
C VAL A 292 6.16 -15.87 21.66
N ALA A 293 4.86 -15.62 21.50
CA ALA A 293 3.97 -16.53 20.77
C ALA A 293 4.43 -16.73 19.32
N VAL A 294 4.72 -15.61 18.62
CA VAL A 294 5.17 -15.64 17.23
C VAL A 294 6.49 -16.38 17.10
N ASN A 295 7.53 -16.02 17.86
CA ASN A 295 8.84 -16.70 17.75
C ASN A 295 8.76 -18.20 18.06
N ASN A 296 7.95 -18.61 19.04
CA ASN A 296 7.76 -20.02 19.37
C ASN A 296 6.95 -20.80 18.32
N SER A 297 6.22 -20.10 17.45
CA SER A 297 5.43 -20.74 16.39
C SER A 297 6.24 -21.18 15.17
N ARG A 298 7.52 -20.79 15.07
CA ARG A 298 8.38 -21.04 13.91
C ARG A 298 8.23 -22.47 13.37
N PHE A 299 7.83 -22.58 12.10
CA PHE A 299 7.75 -23.85 11.39
C PHE A 299 8.56 -23.79 10.11
N ASN A 300 9.61 -24.60 10.01
CA ASN A 300 10.39 -24.74 8.79
C ASN A 300 9.61 -25.58 7.78
N LEU A 301 9.14 -24.94 6.70
CA LEU A 301 8.42 -25.61 5.61
C LEU A 301 9.38 -26.32 4.65
N ARG A 302 10.56 -25.73 4.46
CA ARG A 302 11.49 -26.13 3.41
C ARG A 302 12.91 -25.76 3.80
N THR A 303 13.84 -26.63 3.41
CA THR A 303 15.28 -26.37 3.39
C THR A 303 15.84 -26.88 2.06
N SER A 304 16.58 -26.05 1.33
CA SER A 304 17.20 -26.40 0.06
C SER A 304 18.62 -25.86 -0.05
N SER A 305 19.53 -26.65 -0.63
CA SER A 305 20.89 -26.22 -0.96
C SER A 305 20.97 -25.40 -2.25
N VAL A 306 19.84 -25.18 -2.93
CA VAL A 306 19.77 -24.39 -4.16
C VAL A 306 18.88 -23.17 -3.95
N ARG A 307 19.39 -21.98 -4.31
CA ARG A 307 18.72 -20.68 -4.16
C ARG A 307 17.66 -20.47 -5.24
N THR A 308 16.63 -21.31 -5.23
CA THR A 308 15.61 -21.43 -6.30
C THR A 308 14.19 -21.13 -5.83
N PHE A 309 13.99 -20.66 -4.61
CA PHE A 309 12.63 -20.41 -4.14
C PHE A 309 12.20 -18.97 -4.46
N ALA A 310 12.34 -18.01 -3.56
CA ALA A 310 11.78 -16.68 -3.77
C ALA A 310 12.64 -15.55 -3.17
N THR A 311 13.11 -14.64 -4.03
CA THR A 311 13.67 -13.37 -3.58
C THR A 311 12.66 -12.34 -3.16
N ASP A 312 11.41 -12.52 -3.58
CA ASP A 312 10.27 -11.74 -3.14
C ASP A 312 9.02 -12.60 -3.29
N LEU A 313 8.01 -12.34 -2.46
CA LEU A 313 6.75 -13.08 -2.41
C LEU A 313 5.57 -12.09 -2.41
N ALA A 314 4.51 -12.43 -3.13
CA ALA A 314 3.26 -11.66 -3.09
C ALA A 314 2.02 -12.56 -3.23
N CYS A 315 0.94 -12.13 -2.60
CA CYS A 315 -0.38 -12.72 -2.78
C CYS A 315 -0.99 -12.26 -4.10
N ALA A 316 -1.63 -13.17 -4.83
CA ALA A 316 -2.44 -12.83 -6.00
C ALA A 316 -3.94 -12.90 -5.69
N ASN A 317 -4.74 -12.45 -6.66
CA ASN A 317 -6.21 -12.45 -6.60
C ASN A 317 -6.84 -13.86 -6.51
N ASP A 318 -6.09 -14.91 -6.87
CA ASP A 318 -6.52 -16.32 -6.81
C ASP A 318 -6.33 -16.93 -5.41
N GLY A 319 -5.88 -16.12 -4.45
CA GLY A 319 -5.68 -16.52 -3.06
C GLY A 319 -4.41 -17.35 -2.83
N LYS A 320 -3.47 -17.38 -3.79
CA LYS A 320 -2.17 -18.04 -3.66
C LYS A 320 -1.05 -17.05 -3.45
N ILE A 321 0.11 -17.54 -3.00
CA ILE A 321 1.35 -16.77 -2.96
C ILE A 321 2.26 -17.23 -4.09
N TYR A 322 2.85 -16.29 -4.80
CA TYR A 322 3.82 -16.50 -5.87
C TYR A 322 5.16 -15.89 -5.47
N GLY A 323 6.26 -16.52 -5.90
CA GLY A 323 7.60 -16.04 -5.62
C GLY A 323 8.39 -15.70 -6.88
N THR A 324 9.36 -14.80 -6.78
CA THR A 324 10.30 -14.55 -7.88
C THR A 324 11.62 -15.25 -7.64
N GLN A 325 12.17 -15.92 -8.65
CA GLN A 325 13.45 -16.58 -8.50
C GLN A 325 14.61 -15.64 -8.86
N PRO A 326 15.63 -15.55 -7.99
CA PRO A 326 16.80 -14.74 -8.29
C PRO A 326 17.55 -15.31 -9.49
N TRP A 327 18.11 -14.42 -10.31
CA TRP A 327 19.01 -14.79 -11.40
C TRP A 327 18.38 -15.71 -12.45
N GLY A 328 17.05 -15.70 -12.63
CA GLY A 328 16.36 -16.57 -13.59
C GLY A 328 17.01 -16.54 -14.99
N TYR A 329 17.41 -15.36 -15.45
CA TYR A 329 18.14 -15.20 -16.71
C TYR A 329 19.53 -15.89 -16.73
N VAL A 330 20.30 -15.80 -15.65
CA VAL A 330 21.67 -16.34 -15.58
C VAL A 330 21.64 -17.86 -15.40
N LEU A 331 20.68 -18.35 -14.62
CA LEU A 331 20.52 -19.77 -14.31
C LEU A 331 19.60 -20.49 -15.31
N ASN A 332 19.06 -19.77 -16.29
CA ASN A 332 18.09 -20.25 -17.28
C ASN A 332 16.89 -20.95 -16.64
N ILE A 333 16.28 -20.25 -15.68
CA ILE A 333 15.13 -20.69 -14.93
C ILE A 333 13.94 -19.80 -15.31
N ASP A 334 12.99 -20.38 -16.04
CA ASP A 334 11.82 -19.70 -16.59
C ASP A 334 10.55 -20.17 -15.88
N SER A 335 10.56 -20.26 -14.55
CA SER A 335 9.35 -20.58 -13.80
C SER A 335 9.33 -19.85 -12.47
N ILE A 336 8.20 -19.88 -11.79
CA ILE A 336 8.04 -19.30 -10.46
C ILE A 336 7.42 -20.31 -9.49
N PRO A 337 7.82 -20.30 -8.21
CA PRO A 337 7.20 -21.11 -7.19
C PRO A 337 5.84 -20.56 -6.78
N VAL A 338 5.02 -21.45 -6.24
CA VAL A 338 3.68 -21.15 -5.72
C VAL A 338 3.49 -21.82 -4.35
N ILE A 339 2.83 -21.10 -3.44
CA ILE A 339 2.21 -21.68 -2.24
C ILE A 339 0.71 -21.76 -2.51
N ASN A 340 0.19 -22.97 -2.73
CA ASN A 340 -1.16 -23.18 -3.26
C ASN A 340 -2.28 -22.98 -2.23
N GLN A 341 -1.98 -23.15 -0.94
CA GLN A 341 -2.94 -22.96 0.16
C GLN A 341 -2.28 -22.12 1.28
N PRO A 342 -2.02 -20.82 1.04
CA PRO A 342 -1.20 -20.01 1.93
C PRO A 342 -1.81 -19.75 3.31
N ASP A 343 -3.12 -19.96 3.47
CA ASP A 343 -3.81 -19.85 4.77
C ASP A 343 -3.74 -21.16 5.60
N VAL A 344 -3.14 -22.23 5.06
CA VAL A 344 -3.01 -23.52 5.74
C VAL A 344 -1.64 -23.64 6.40
N TRP A 345 -1.64 -23.93 7.71
CA TRP A 345 -0.43 -24.12 8.48
C TRP A 345 0.34 -25.40 8.09
N GLY A 346 1.66 -25.33 8.10
CA GLY A 346 2.56 -26.44 7.79
C GLY A 346 2.49 -26.89 6.34
N THR A 347 2.88 -28.14 6.09
CA THR A 347 2.99 -28.70 4.73
C THR A 347 1.67 -28.79 3.95
N GLY A 348 0.54 -28.58 4.63
CA GLY A 348 -0.78 -28.44 3.99
C GLY A 348 -0.88 -27.20 3.09
N CYS A 349 0.05 -26.24 3.18
CA CYS A 349 0.12 -25.10 2.27
C CYS A 349 0.49 -25.44 0.82
N MET A 350 0.97 -26.68 0.59
CA MET A 350 1.26 -27.24 -0.74
C MET A 350 2.16 -26.35 -1.61
N ILE A 351 3.41 -26.21 -1.17
CA ILE A 351 4.46 -25.53 -1.92
C ILE A 351 4.80 -26.32 -3.19
N GLU A 352 4.92 -25.61 -4.30
CA GLU A 352 5.37 -26.12 -5.59
C GLU A 352 6.47 -25.21 -6.14
N GLU A 353 7.70 -25.72 -6.26
CA GLU A 353 8.87 -24.88 -6.59
C GLU A 353 8.94 -24.43 -8.05
N TRP A 354 8.28 -25.15 -8.95
CA TRP A 354 8.35 -24.98 -10.40
C TRP A 354 6.95 -24.94 -11.02
N ALA A 355 6.05 -24.17 -10.40
CA ALA A 355 4.62 -24.29 -10.63
C ALA A 355 4.14 -23.63 -11.93
N VAL A 356 4.58 -22.39 -12.19
CA VAL A 356 4.15 -21.62 -13.37
C VAL A 356 5.34 -21.32 -14.25
N GLY A 357 5.34 -21.88 -15.47
CA GLY A 357 6.35 -21.59 -16.48
C GLY A 357 6.12 -20.22 -17.12
N LEU A 358 7.19 -19.44 -17.24
CA LEU A 358 7.26 -18.11 -17.85
C LEU A 358 7.55 -18.16 -19.36
N ASN A 359 7.55 -19.36 -19.97
CA ASN A 359 7.66 -19.58 -21.41
C ASN A 359 8.88 -18.90 -22.05
N GLY A 360 10.07 -19.11 -21.48
CA GLY A 360 11.32 -18.50 -21.97
C GLY A 360 11.53 -17.04 -21.58
N ARG A 361 10.70 -16.50 -20.67
CA ARG A 361 10.94 -15.24 -19.95
C ARG A 361 11.47 -15.52 -18.55
N PHE A 362 11.98 -14.49 -17.87
CA PHE A 362 12.71 -14.69 -16.62
C PHE A 362 12.25 -13.70 -15.54
N SER A 363 11.93 -14.23 -14.36
CA SER A 363 11.82 -13.42 -13.14
C SER A 363 13.18 -12.88 -12.71
N GLN A 364 13.16 -11.83 -11.89
CA GLN A 364 14.35 -11.32 -11.21
C GLN A 364 14.07 -11.22 -9.70
N PHE A 365 14.42 -10.11 -9.05
CA PHE A 365 14.46 -10.01 -7.60
C PHE A 365 13.20 -9.44 -6.95
N ALA A 366 12.25 -8.90 -7.73
CA ALA A 366 11.04 -8.29 -7.19
C ALA A 366 9.82 -8.70 -8.01
N ILE A 367 8.71 -8.84 -7.29
CA ILE A 367 7.38 -9.03 -7.86
C ILE A 367 6.58 -7.72 -7.66
N PRO A 368 5.57 -7.41 -8.48
CA PRO A 368 4.82 -6.18 -8.28
C PRO A 368 4.14 -6.17 -6.91
N GLU A 369 4.33 -5.07 -6.17
CA GLU A 369 3.74 -4.91 -4.84
C GLU A 369 2.22 -4.68 -4.94
N THR A 370 1.43 -5.36 -4.11
CA THR A 370 -0.04 -5.30 -4.15
C THR A 370 -0.59 -4.41 -3.03
N VAL A 371 -1.44 -3.46 -3.37
CA VAL A 371 -2.00 -2.47 -2.41
C VAL A 371 -3.35 -2.90 -1.81
N PHE A 372 -3.96 -3.96 -2.34
CA PHE A 372 -5.40 -4.19 -2.18
C PHE A 372 -5.72 -5.33 -1.21
N ASP A 373 -6.68 -5.04 -0.31
CA ASP A 373 -7.25 -6.01 0.60
C ASP A 373 -8.22 -6.96 -0.15
N PHE A 374 -7.85 -8.25 -0.18
CA PHE A 374 -8.63 -9.32 -0.80
C PHE A 374 -9.88 -9.73 0.00
N SER A 375 -9.98 -9.30 1.25
CA SER A 375 -11.00 -9.74 2.20
C SER A 375 -12.09 -8.69 2.47
N ALA A 376 -11.84 -7.42 2.11
CA ALA A 376 -12.83 -6.37 2.25
C ALA A 376 -14.04 -6.69 1.36
N PRO A 377 -15.28 -6.79 1.91
CA PRO A 377 -16.46 -6.86 1.07
C PRO A 377 -16.50 -5.61 0.18
N SER A 378 -16.99 -5.74 -1.05
CA SER A 378 -17.18 -4.62 -1.99
C SER A 378 -17.89 -3.47 -1.27
N ALA A 379 -17.16 -2.46 -0.82
CA ALA A 379 -17.76 -1.20 -0.39
C ALA A 379 -18.32 -0.54 -1.65
N PRO A 380 -19.55 0.00 -1.63
CA PRO A 380 -20.03 0.79 -2.76
C PRO A 380 -19.05 1.94 -3.01
N ASP A 381 -18.66 2.11 -4.28
CA ASP A 381 -17.81 3.18 -4.82
C ASP A 381 -18.40 4.56 -4.51
N HIS A 382 -18.24 5.01 -3.28
CA HIS A 382 -18.59 6.35 -2.84
C HIS A 382 -17.34 6.97 -2.25
N CYS A 383 -16.42 7.32 -3.15
CA CYS A 383 -15.35 8.24 -2.82
C CYS A 383 -15.98 9.61 -2.50
N TRP A 384 -15.72 10.12 -1.31
CA TRP A 384 -16.30 11.36 -0.84
C TRP A 384 -15.45 12.52 -1.37
N ALA A 385 -16.05 13.37 -2.21
CA ALA A 385 -15.43 14.66 -2.54
C ALA A 385 -15.50 15.56 -1.29
N GLU A 386 -14.36 15.82 -0.66
CA GLU A 386 -14.23 16.97 0.25
C GLU A 386 -14.35 18.25 -0.58
N ILE A 387 -15.37 19.06 -0.28
CA ILE A 387 -15.50 20.42 -0.83
C ILE A 387 -14.77 21.37 0.14
N ALA A 388 -13.86 22.17 -0.42
CA ALA A 388 -12.95 23.09 0.24
C ALA A 388 -13.54 23.92 1.40
N MET A 389 -12.77 24.04 2.50
CA MET A 389 -13.05 24.91 3.65
C MET A 389 -12.52 26.35 3.44
N LEU A 390 -13.19 27.32 4.07
CA LEU A 390 -12.60 28.61 4.46
C LEU A 390 -11.85 28.47 5.81
N PRO A 391 -10.90 29.36 6.15
CA PRO A 391 -9.88 29.13 7.19
C PRO A 391 -10.35 29.16 8.65
N ASP A 392 -11.56 29.64 8.97
CA ASP A 392 -11.92 30.02 10.34
C ASP A 392 -12.91 29.08 11.07
N LEU A 393 -13.24 27.91 10.49
CA LEU A 393 -14.10 26.89 11.12
C LEU A 393 -13.49 25.49 11.07
N ALA A 394 -12.19 25.38 11.34
CA ALA A 394 -11.42 24.15 11.25
C ALA A 394 -11.90 22.99 12.15
N GLU A 395 -12.83 23.21 13.10
CA GLU A 395 -13.32 22.16 13.99
C GLU A 395 -14.83 22.24 14.24
N LEU A 396 -15.64 21.80 13.28
CA LEU A 396 -17.03 21.45 13.55
C LEU A 396 -17.06 20.22 14.46
N ARG A 397 -17.62 20.27 15.68
CA ARG A 397 -17.71 19.11 16.59
C ARG A 397 -19.17 18.71 16.78
N LEU A 398 -19.44 17.40 16.67
CA LEU A 398 -20.76 16.81 16.87
C LEU A 398 -20.74 15.87 18.07
N CYS A 399 -21.79 15.91 18.88
CA CYS A 399 -22.00 14.98 19.99
C CYS A 399 -23.47 14.56 20.01
N VAL A 400 -23.74 13.28 20.22
CA VAL A 400 -25.10 12.75 20.37
C VAL A 400 -25.33 12.40 21.83
N ASP A 401 -26.44 12.88 22.39
CA ASP A 401 -26.92 12.51 23.72
C ASP A 401 -28.42 12.25 23.64
N GLY A 402 -28.78 10.97 23.68
CA GLY A 402 -30.14 10.49 23.43
C GLY A 402 -30.67 10.92 22.06
N ASP A 403 -31.81 11.63 22.08
CA ASP A 403 -32.47 12.15 20.88
C ASP A 403 -32.06 13.59 20.52
N LEU A 404 -30.93 14.05 21.04
CA LEU A 404 -30.36 15.36 20.71
C LEU A 404 -28.99 15.22 20.03
N LEU A 405 -28.84 15.94 18.92
CA LEU A 405 -27.55 16.18 18.28
C LEU A 405 -27.05 17.56 18.68
N PHE A 406 -25.92 17.62 19.37
CA PHE A 406 -25.23 18.84 19.73
C PHE A 406 -24.20 19.20 18.67
N LEU A 407 -24.22 20.47 18.28
CA LEU A 407 -23.26 21.09 17.37
C LEU A 407 -22.45 22.13 18.15
N ASP A 408 -21.13 21.98 18.17
CA ASP A 408 -20.17 22.96 18.67
C ASP A 408 -19.27 23.42 17.52
N LEU A 409 -19.17 24.72 17.32
CA LEU A 409 -18.43 25.34 16.21
C LEU A 409 -16.94 25.60 16.54
N GLY A 410 -16.44 25.02 17.64
CA GLY A 410 -14.99 25.05 17.95
C GLY A 410 -14.46 26.46 18.24
N GLY A 411 -15.31 27.35 18.76
CA GLY A 411 -14.96 28.75 19.03
C GLY A 411 -15.25 29.73 17.88
N GLY A 412 -15.63 29.23 16.69
CA GLY A 412 -16.08 30.04 15.57
C GLY A 412 -17.49 30.64 15.75
N ARG A 413 -17.83 31.65 14.95
CA ARG A 413 -19.14 32.33 14.97
C ARG A 413 -19.88 32.15 13.65
N ILE A 414 -21.20 32.01 13.73
CA ILE A 414 -22.08 32.03 12.57
C ILE A 414 -22.47 33.49 12.28
N TYR A 415 -22.00 34.02 11.16
CA TYR A 415 -22.27 35.41 10.73
C TYR A 415 -23.47 35.53 9.79
N GLU A 416 -24.06 34.40 9.36
CA GLU A 416 -25.21 34.36 8.45
C GLU A 416 -26.21 33.26 8.85
N THR A 417 -27.42 33.27 8.31
CA THR A 417 -28.35 32.16 8.58
C THR A 417 -27.88 30.92 7.83
N LEU A 418 -27.67 29.81 8.54
CA LEU A 418 -27.34 28.52 7.95
C LEU A 418 -28.58 27.63 7.87
N GLN A 419 -28.71 26.91 6.78
CA GLN A 419 -29.67 25.82 6.62
C GLN A 419 -28.98 24.52 7.02
N ALA A 420 -29.42 23.94 8.14
CA ALA A 420 -29.03 22.60 8.56
C ALA A 420 -29.93 21.57 7.87
N SER A 421 -29.35 20.44 7.46
CA SER A 421 -30.09 19.27 6.99
C SER A 421 -29.41 18.00 7.42
N ILE A 422 -30.20 17.06 7.95
CA ILE A 422 -29.72 15.72 8.27
C ILE A 422 -30.13 14.77 7.15
N VAL A 423 -29.15 14.03 6.62
CA VAL A 423 -29.36 13.00 5.61
C VAL A 423 -28.80 11.67 6.09
N ASP A 424 -29.41 10.56 5.69
CA ASP A 424 -28.79 9.24 5.84
C ASP A 424 -27.67 9.03 4.79
N ALA A 425 -27.00 7.88 4.89
CA ALA A 425 -25.98 7.46 3.94
C ALA A 425 -26.50 7.35 2.49
N CYS A 426 -27.81 7.21 2.28
CA CYS A 426 -28.45 7.17 0.97
C CYS A 426 -28.86 8.57 0.45
N GLY A 427 -28.54 9.64 1.18
CA GLY A 427 -28.91 11.01 0.84
C GLY A 427 -30.38 11.37 1.09
N ARG A 428 -31.16 10.48 1.73
CA ARG A 428 -32.54 10.78 2.12
C ARG A 428 -32.54 11.80 3.24
N ARG A 429 -33.29 12.89 3.06
CA ARG A 429 -33.37 13.98 4.04
C ARG A 429 -34.42 13.69 5.11
N PHE A 430 -34.03 13.82 6.37
CA PHE A 430 -34.90 13.54 7.53
C PHE A 430 -35.40 14.81 8.21
N CYS A 431 -34.56 15.84 8.30
CA CYS A 431 -34.96 17.12 8.87
C CYS A 431 -34.25 18.30 8.21
N SER A 432 -34.83 19.49 8.40
CA SER A 432 -34.22 20.75 8.00
C SER A 432 -34.54 21.83 9.01
N GLU A 433 -33.50 22.40 9.62
CA GLU A 433 -33.63 23.50 10.57
C GLU A 433 -32.83 24.71 10.11
N ARG A 434 -33.23 25.90 10.55
CA ARG A 434 -32.47 27.13 10.30
C ARG A 434 -31.70 27.49 11.55
N ILE A 435 -30.39 27.64 11.41
CA ILE A 435 -29.51 28.19 12.44
C ILE A 435 -29.40 29.69 12.17
N ILE A 436 -30.00 30.48 13.04
CA ILE A 436 -29.95 31.95 12.98
C ILE A 436 -28.56 32.40 13.48
N PRO A 437 -28.00 33.53 13.00
CA PRO A 437 -26.79 34.10 13.58
C PRO A 437 -26.92 34.29 15.10
N THR A 438 -26.01 33.69 15.87
CA THR A 438 -25.96 33.83 17.32
C THR A 438 -24.54 34.08 17.82
N ALA A 439 -24.42 34.72 18.98
CA ALA A 439 -23.15 34.86 19.69
C ALA A 439 -22.72 33.54 20.39
N THR A 440 -23.57 32.52 20.39
CA THR A 440 -23.33 31.22 21.02
C THR A 440 -22.66 30.28 20.03
N THR A 441 -21.61 29.59 20.48
CA THR A 441 -20.85 28.61 19.68
C THR A 441 -21.51 27.23 19.65
N ARG A 442 -22.65 27.06 20.33
CA ARG A 442 -23.35 25.79 20.51
C ARG A 442 -24.82 25.90 20.16
N THR A 443 -25.34 24.88 19.48
CA THR A 443 -26.76 24.68 19.21
C THR A 443 -27.08 23.18 19.24
N SER A 444 -28.36 22.81 19.29
CA SER A 444 -28.78 21.41 19.25
C SER A 444 -30.03 21.21 18.39
N PHE A 445 -30.18 19.99 17.88
CA PHE A 445 -31.28 19.57 17.01
C PHE A 445 -31.93 18.31 17.60
N SER A 446 -33.25 18.17 17.44
CA SER A 446 -33.92 16.92 17.76
C SER A 446 -33.68 15.89 16.65
N ILE A 447 -33.28 14.68 17.05
CA ILE A 447 -33.09 13.52 16.18
C ILE A 447 -34.03 12.35 16.55
N THR A 448 -35.12 12.62 17.27
CA THR A 448 -36.09 11.62 17.75
C THR A 448 -36.64 10.72 16.65
N GLY A 449 -36.81 11.24 15.42
CA GLY A 449 -37.33 10.48 14.29
C GLY A 449 -36.31 9.61 13.54
N LEU A 450 -35.03 9.64 13.93
CA LEU A 450 -33.99 8.85 13.29
C LEU A 450 -33.91 7.46 13.92
N SER A 451 -33.74 6.43 13.09
CA SER A 451 -33.36 5.09 13.55
C SER A 451 -31.88 5.08 13.99
N PRO A 452 -31.42 4.12 14.79
CA PRO A 452 -29.98 3.95 15.04
C PRO A 452 -29.22 3.76 13.71
N GLY A 453 -28.12 4.47 13.53
CA GLY A 453 -27.39 4.47 12.26
C GLY A 453 -26.45 5.67 12.05
N LEU A 454 -25.75 5.66 10.91
CA LEU A 454 -24.85 6.72 10.48
C LEU A 454 -25.63 7.79 9.68
N TYR A 455 -25.42 9.06 10.06
CA TYR A 455 -26.06 10.21 9.43
C TYR A 455 -25.02 11.30 9.13
N LEU A 456 -25.36 12.20 8.21
CA LEU A 456 -24.62 13.41 7.92
C LEU A 456 -25.43 14.64 8.31
N LEU A 457 -24.82 15.55 9.06
CA LEU A 457 -25.28 16.92 9.16
C LEU A 457 -24.64 17.73 8.04
N ARG A 458 -25.45 18.36 7.19
CA ARG A 458 -25.02 19.34 6.19
C ARG A 458 -25.47 20.73 6.60
N LEU A 459 -24.57 21.70 6.54
CA LEU A 459 -24.87 23.12 6.76
C LEU A 459 -24.62 23.87 5.46
N SER A 460 -25.56 24.74 5.07
CA SER A 460 -25.40 25.61 3.90
C SER A 460 -25.84 27.04 4.18
N GLY A 461 -25.05 28.04 3.78
CA GLY A 461 -25.34 29.46 3.95
C GLY A 461 -25.69 30.17 2.65
N ALA A 462 -26.23 31.38 2.75
CA ALA A 462 -26.61 32.20 1.59
C ALA A 462 -25.37 32.79 0.88
N SER A 463 -24.24 32.89 1.58
CA SER A 463 -22.94 33.29 1.04
C SER A 463 -22.29 32.26 0.11
N GLY A 464 -22.89 31.08 -0.07
CA GLY A 464 -22.28 29.94 -0.74
C GLY A 464 -21.48 29.03 0.20
N TYR A 465 -21.58 29.24 1.51
CA TYR A 465 -21.01 28.35 2.52
C TYR A 465 -21.63 26.96 2.46
N HIS A 466 -20.81 25.91 2.47
CA HIS A 466 -21.23 24.52 2.60
C HIS A 466 -20.24 23.75 3.49
N THR A 467 -20.73 23.03 4.49
CA THR A 467 -19.93 22.05 5.24
C THR A 467 -20.77 20.85 5.63
N SER A 468 -20.12 19.74 5.94
CA SER A 468 -20.81 18.57 6.47
C SER A 468 -19.95 17.76 7.43
N ARG A 469 -20.59 17.09 8.39
CA ARG A 469 -19.91 16.14 9.27
C ARG A 469 -20.84 14.98 9.63
N SER A 470 -20.26 13.80 9.74
CA SER A 470 -20.98 12.58 10.12
C SER A 470 -21.17 12.47 11.62
N PHE A 471 -22.24 11.78 12.02
CA PHE A 471 -22.48 11.37 13.40
C PHE A 471 -23.22 10.02 13.43
N VAL A 472 -23.04 9.27 14.52
CA VAL A 472 -23.73 7.99 14.74
C VAL A 472 -24.84 8.22 15.76
N LYS A 473 -26.08 7.84 15.41
CA LYS A 473 -27.15 7.68 16.40
C LYS A 473 -27.03 6.29 17.02
N PRO A 474 -26.68 6.17 18.32
CA PRO A 474 -26.55 4.88 19.00
C PRO A 474 -27.92 4.20 19.17
N GLN A 475 -27.90 2.92 19.54
CA GLN A 475 -29.10 2.12 19.82
C GLN A 475 -29.89 2.63 21.02
#